data_AF-A0A972TWU3-F1
#
_entry.id   AF-A0A972TWU3-F1
#
_cell.length_a   1.000
_cell.length_b   1.000
_cell.length_c   1.000
_cell.angle_alpha   90.00
_cell.angle_beta   90.00
_cell.angle_gamma   90.00
#
_symmetry.space_group_name_H-M   'P 1'
#
loop_
_entity.id
_entity.type
_entity.pdbx_description
1 polymer ?
#
loop_
_entity_poly.entity_id
_entity_poly.type
_entity_poly.pdbx_seq_one_letter_code
_entity_poly.pdbx_strand_id
1 'polypeptide(L)' 'MFDETIQCIQCDRNFVFSAEQRKQFMARGFDPPTRCPECRKRKAKFGKSKGNDDRKRNRHRDYISWEE' A
#
# COMPACT_ATOMS: atom_id res chain seq x y z
N MET A 1 7.38 25.84 11.59
CA MET A 1 7.21 24.40 11.29
C MET A 1 8.47 23.98 10.56
N PHE A 2 9.29 23.17 11.19
CA PHE A 2 10.64 22.84 10.72
C PHE A 2 10.62 21.58 9.86
N ASP A 3 11.56 21.47 8.93
CA ASP A 3 11.94 20.21 8.35
C ASP A 3 12.59 19.33 9.42
N GLU A 4 12.17 18.07 9.48
CA GLU A 4 12.71 17.10 10.42
C GLU A 4 13.21 15.89 9.65
N THR A 5 14.41 15.41 9.97
CA THR A 5 14.96 14.19 9.38
C THR A 5 14.55 12.99 10.22
N ILE A 6 13.71 12.12 9.66
CA ILE A 6 13.21 10.91 10.34
C ILE A 6 13.91 9.69 9.76
N GLN A 7 14.29 8.74 10.62
CA GLN A 7 14.86 7.46 10.20
C GLN A 7 13.76 6.44 9.89
N CYS A 8 13.87 5.78 8.73
CA CYS A 8 12.93 4.74 8.33
C CYS A 8 13.18 3.41 9.04
N ILE A 9 12.19 2.87 9.75
CA ILE A 9 12.27 1.57 10.47
C ILE A 9 12.42 0.32 9.58
N GLN A 10 12.40 0.47 8.25
CA GLN A 10 12.41 -0.64 7.29
C GLN A 10 13.68 -0.70 6.44
N CYS A 11 14.37 0.43 6.26
CA CYS A 11 15.55 0.50 5.42
C CYS A 11 16.62 1.43 6.00
N ASP A 12 16.42 1.89 7.24
CA ASP A 12 17.33 2.71 8.06
C ASP A 12 17.82 4.02 7.43
N ARG A 13 17.20 4.41 6.30
CA ARG A 13 17.49 5.66 5.59
C ARG A 13 16.79 6.82 6.27
N ASN A 14 17.55 7.89 6.49
CA ASN A 14 17.03 9.19 6.89
C ASN A 14 16.32 9.84 5.70
N PHE A 15 15.12 10.35 5.92
CA PHE A 15 14.38 11.12 4.93
C PHE A 15 13.89 12.43 5.54
N VAL A 16 13.77 13.46 4.71
CA VAL A 16 13.28 14.78 5.14
C VAL A 16 11.77 14.73 5.21
N PHE A 17 11.24 14.95 6.41
CA PHE A 17 9.82 15.17 6.67
C PHE A 17 9.57 16.68 6.74
N SER A 18 9.08 17.24 5.65
CA SER A 18 8.93 18.68 5.50
C SER A 18 7.69 19.22 6.22
N ALA A 19 7.71 20.52 6.54
CA ALA A 19 6.57 21.22 7.13
C ALA A 19 5.26 21.04 6.32
N GLU A 20 5.36 21.00 4.99
CA GLU A 20 4.22 20.79 4.09
C GLU A 20 3.62 19.39 4.24
N GLN A 21 4.47 18.36 4.29
CA GLN A 21 4.02 16.99 4.54
C GLN A 21 3.32 16.89 5.90
N ARG A 22 3.87 17.53 6.94
CA ARG A 22 3.25 17.52 8.26
C ARG A 22 1.87 18.19 8.27
N LYS A 23 1.70 19.33 7.60
CA LYS A 23 0.39 19.97 7.41
C LYS A 23 -0.59 19.06 6.69
N GLN A 24 -0.15 18.38 5.64
CA GLN A 24 -1.02 17.51 4.85
C GLN A 24 -1.46 16.27 5.64
N PHE A 25 -0.60 15.72 6.50
CA PHE A 25 -0.94 14.62 7.39
C PHE A 25 -1.88 15.07 8.52
N MET A 26 -1.59 16.20 9.17
CA MET A 26 -2.45 16.78 10.20
C MET A 26 -3.84 17.14 9.66
N ALA A 27 -3.92 17.74 8.46
CA ALA A 27 -5.19 18.08 7.82
C ALA A 27 -6.04 16.85 7.47
N ARG A 28 -5.40 15.70 7.26
CA ARG A 28 -6.07 14.43 7.01
C ARG A 28 -6.35 13.63 8.30
N GLY A 29 -5.90 14.11 9.46
CA GLY A 29 -6.01 13.40 10.74
C GLY A 29 -5.13 12.15 10.84
N PHE A 30 -4.00 12.12 10.12
CA PHE A 30 -3.06 11.00 10.17
C PHE A 30 -1.83 11.30 11.03
N ASP A 31 -1.34 10.26 11.70
CA ASP A 31 -0.08 10.28 12.43
C ASP A 31 1.17 10.38 11.53
N PRO A 32 2.30 10.89 12.07
CA PRO A 32 3.54 11.02 11.33
C PRO A 32 4.06 9.67 10.81
N PRO A 33 4.56 9.62 9.56
CA PRO A 33 5.05 8.38 8.97
C PRO A 33 6.39 7.97 9.57
N THR A 34 6.47 6.73 10.09
CA THR A 34 7.72 6.09 10.53
C THR A 34 8.47 5.37 9.40
N ARG A 35 7.89 5.37 8.19
CA ARG A 35 8.41 4.68 7.02
C ARG A 35 8.59 5.67 5.87
N CYS A 36 9.70 5.55 5.16
CA CYS A 36 9.98 6.39 3.99
C CYS A 36 8.99 6.11 2.83
N PRO A 37 8.78 7.09 1.92
CA PRO A 37 7.85 6.95 0.80
C PRO A 37 8.19 5.75 -0.11
N GLU A 38 9.47 5.42 -0.26
CA GLU A 38 9.95 4.27 -1.03
C GLU A 38 9.47 2.94 -0.44
N CYS A 39 9.59 2.76 0.88
CA CYS A 39 9.11 1.56 1.57
C CYS A 39 7.57 1.45 1.54
N ARG A 40 6.87 2.59 1.66
CA ARG A 40 5.41 2.63 1.52
C ARG A 40 4.96 2.25 0.11
N LYS A 41 5.63 2.76 -0.92
CA LYS A 41 5.35 2.45 -2.34
C LYS A 41 5.65 1.00 -2.68
N ARG A 42 6.72 0.42 -2.12
CA ARG A 42 7.08 -0.99 -2.31
C ARG A 42 5.99 -1.93 -1.81
N LYS A 43 5.41 -1.70 -0.61
CA LYS A 43 4.27 -2.49 -0.11
C LYS A 43 3.04 -2.39 -1.03
N ALA A 44 2.75 -1.21 -1.59
CA ALA A 44 1.62 -1.03 -2.50
C ALA A 44 1.76 -1.83 -3.81
N LYS A 45 2.99 -2.10 -4.27
CA LYS A 45 3.23 -2.90 -5.49
C LYS A 45 2.95 -4.40 -5.29
N PHE A 46 3.25 -4.95 -4.11
CA PHE A 46 3.00 -6.37 -3.81
C PHE A 46 1.53 -6.69 -3.48
N GLY A 47 0.72 -5.67 -3.14
CA GLY A 47 -0.73 -5.82 -2.93
C GLY A 47 -1.57 -5.77 -4.22
N LYS A 48 -0.96 -5.52 -5.38
CA LYS A 48 -1.61 -5.55 -6.70
C LYS A 48 -1.17 -6.75 -7.53
N SER A 49 -1.12 -7.92 -6.90
CA SER A 49 -1.15 -9.17 -7.67
C SER A 49 -2.52 -9.24 -8.34
N LYS A 50 -2.52 -9.26 -9.68
CA LYS A 50 -3.66 -9.52 -10.56
C LYS A 50 -4.34 -10.86 -10.21
N GLY A 51 -5.15 -10.89 -9.14
CA GLY A 51 -5.85 -12.09 -8.67
C GLY A 51 -7.31 -12.15 -9.10
N ASN A 52 -7.65 -11.75 -10.33
CA ASN A 52 -9.04 -11.75 -10.82
C ASN A 52 -9.16 -12.28 -12.27
N ASP A 53 -8.39 -13.29 -12.65
CA ASP A 53 -8.59 -13.97 -13.94
C ASP A 53 -8.92 -15.48 -13.82
N ASP A 54 -8.75 -16.11 -12.66
CA ASP A 54 -8.99 -17.56 -12.52
C ASP A 54 -10.40 -17.96 -12.04
N ARG A 55 -11.23 -17.01 -11.58
CA ARG A 55 -12.58 -17.34 -11.03
C ARG A 55 -13.69 -17.53 -12.06
N LYS A 56 -13.42 -17.34 -13.35
CA LYS A 56 -14.44 -17.49 -14.41
C LYS A 56 -14.42 -18.84 -15.11
N ARG A 57 -13.29 -19.56 -15.11
CA ARG A 57 -13.15 -20.81 -15.87
C ARG A 57 -13.75 -22.04 -15.16
N ASN A 58 -13.84 -22.02 -13.83
CA ASN A 58 -14.35 -23.16 -13.05
C ASN A 58 -15.88 -23.24 -12.98
N ARG A 59 -16.61 -22.16 -13.24
CA ARG A 59 -18.08 -22.14 -13.08
C ARG A 59 -18.86 -22.81 -14.22
N HIS A 60 -18.28 -22.94 -15.42
CA HIS A 60 -18.94 -23.62 -16.53
C HIS A 60 -18.87 -25.15 -16.41
N ARG A 61 -17.86 -25.67 -15.72
CA ARG A 61 -17.68 -27.13 -15.54
C ARG A 61 -18.62 -27.73 -14.49
N ASP A 62 -18.94 -26.98 -13.44
CA ASP A 62 -19.90 -27.41 -12.41
C ASP A 62 -21.36 -27.46 -12.89
N TYR A 63 -21.71 -26.69 -13.94
CA TYR A 63 -23.10 -26.61 -14.43
C TYR A 63 -23.51 -27.83 -15.29
N ILE A 64 -22.56 -28.48 -15.98
CA ILE A 64 -22.85 -29.61 -16.90
C ILE A 64 -23.08 -30.93 -16.14
N SER A 65 -22.79 -30.99 -14.84
CA SER A 65 -22.88 -32.22 -14.03
C SER A 65 -24.24 -32.46 -13.35
N TRP A 66 -25.23 -31.58 -13.55
CA TRP A 66 -26.51 -31.61 -12.81
C TRP A 66 -27.75 -31.83 -13.70
N GLU A 67 -27.60 -32.31 -14.93
CA GLU A 67 -28.71 -32.76 -15.79
C GLU A 67 -28.53 -34.24 -16.17
N GLU A 68 -28.92 -35.12 -15.25
CA GLU A 68 -29.40 -36.49 -15.51
C GLU A 68 -30.80 -36.65 -14.90
#